data_AF-A0A353CUK7-F1
#
_entry.id   AF-A0A353CUK7-F1
#
_cell.length_a   1.000
_cell.length_b   1.000
_cell.length_c   1.000
_cell.angle_alpha   90.00
_cell.angle_beta   90.00
_cell.angle_gamma   90.00
#
_symmetry.space_group_name_H-M   'P 1'
#
loop_
_entity.id
_entity.type
_entity.pdbx_description
1 polymer ?
#
loop_
_entity_poly.entity_id
_entity_poly.type
_entity_poly.pdbx_seq_one_letter_code
_entity_poly.pdbx_strand_id
1 'polypeptide(L)'
;MKKNSILFSALILNLAALNAFASGEAYSQLAGAAPAAPPVIAEPQAVATLADRSYSPAVQYTSHMADQLAAMAGQLTQVNFVDGGMNGQDHYYYWGAPAPVRRVAPQSVGIMRHWTSNAQANGTPVVDLIVRSGILKAGPRPYIIPESHRADYYNDLHGVFFTTPDFPPGELWMGLRPDSDYVDFVVDPDMGALYLAPGNYLFPCPLKVQGWMTDAYIKWKQTGALPAGMTAQSFAQIEREGGLRDAIDIPITVVSYQKNGRVTVLRPDLAR
;
A
#
# COMPACT_ATOMS: atom_id res chain seq x y z
N MET A 1 50.33 -3.40 -35.09
CA MET A 1 49.00 -2.79 -35.27
C MET A 1 47.97 -3.70 -34.62
N LYS A 2 47.53 -3.39 -33.40
CA LYS A 2 46.58 -4.20 -32.61
C LYS A 2 45.15 -3.68 -32.82
N LYS A 3 44.24 -4.59 -33.16
CA LYS A 3 42.79 -4.36 -33.20
C LYS A 3 42.26 -4.38 -31.76
N ASN A 4 41.55 -3.34 -31.33
CA ASN A 4 40.76 -3.35 -30.11
C ASN A 4 39.30 -3.60 -30.47
N SER A 5 38.83 -4.81 -30.19
CA SER A 5 37.40 -5.14 -30.20
C SER A 5 36.81 -4.94 -28.80
N ILE A 6 35.74 -4.17 -28.82
CA ILE A 6 34.70 -3.91 -27.82
C ILE A 6 34.37 -5.16 -26.97
N LEU A 7 34.43 -5.02 -25.65
CA LEU A 7 33.76 -5.86 -24.67
C LEU A 7 33.02 -4.91 -23.70
N PHE A 8 31.77 -4.61 -24.05
CA PHE A 8 30.80 -3.96 -23.16
C PHE A 8 29.79 -5.04 -22.76
N SER A 9 30.16 -5.86 -21.77
CA SER A 9 29.28 -6.84 -21.15
C SER A 9 29.56 -6.86 -19.66
N ALA A 10 28.79 -6.08 -18.89
CA ALA A 10 28.43 -6.34 -17.49
C ALA A 10 27.89 -5.06 -16.83
N LEU A 11 26.61 -4.73 -17.07
CA LEU A 11 25.84 -3.94 -16.09
C LEU A 11 24.32 -4.10 -16.33
N ILE A 12 23.83 -5.32 -16.34
CA ILE A 12 22.40 -5.61 -16.20
C ILE A 12 22.27 -6.63 -15.07
N LEU A 13 22.43 -6.18 -13.83
CA LEU A 13 22.03 -6.94 -12.64
C LEU A 13 21.99 -5.95 -11.47
N ASN A 14 20.80 -5.39 -11.19
CA ASN A 14 20.34 -4.84 -9.90
C ASN A 14 19.24 -3.78 -10.05
N LEU A 15 18.16 -4.07 -10.79
CA LEU A 15 16.93 -3.27 -10.69
C LEU A 15 15.75 -4.02 -10.04
N ALA A 16 15.83 -5.35 -9.88
CA ALA A 16 14.75 -6.14 -9.28
C ALA A 16 14.74 -6.09 -7.73
N ALA A 17 15.80 -5.60 -7.09
CA ALA A 17 15.93 -5.66 -5.64
C ALA A 17 15.21 -4.52 -4.90
N LEU A 18 14.93 -3.38 -5.53
CA LEU A 18 14.45 -2.19 -4.81
C LEU A 18 12.93 -2.15 -4.51
N ASN A 19 12.13 -3.03 -5.11
CA ASN A 19 10.67 -2.93 -5.04
C ASN A 19 9.99 -3.87 -4.02
N ALA A 20 10.69 -4.89 -3.52
CA ALA A 20 10.17 -5.82 -2.50
C ALA A 20 10.29 -5.29 -1.05
N PHE A 21 11.02 -4.18 -0.84
CA PHE A 21 11.29 -3.63 0.49
C PHE A 21 10.11 -2.86 1.11
N ALA A 22 9.19 -2.36 0.30
CA ALA A 22 8.15 -1.44 0.74
C ALA A 22 7.07 -2.09 1.64
N SER A 23 6.70 -3.34 1.39
CA SER A 23 5.75 -4.06 2.25
C SER A 23 6.42 -4.64 3.50
N GLY A 24 7.64 -5.16 3.38
CA GLY A 24 8.37 -5.76 4.50
C GLY A 24 8.52 -4.84 5.72
N GLU A 25 8.84 -3.56 5.50
CA GLU A 25 8.97 -2.59 6.60
C GLU A 25 7.66 -2.34 7.35
N ALA A 26 6.52 -2.33 6.66
CA ALA A 26 5.21 -2.15 7.30
C ALA A 26 4.88 -3.30 8.25
N TYR A 27 5.25 -4.54 7.90
CA TYR A 27 4.92 -5.74 8.68
C TYR A 27 6.01 -6.17 9.68
N SER A 28 7.16 -5.47 9.72
CA SER A 28 8.28 -5.75 10.63
C SER A 28 7.89 -5.85 12.12
N GLN A 29 6.93 -5.03 12.56
CA GLN A 29 6.43 -5.04 13.94
C GLN A 29 5.61 -6.29 14.28
N LEU A 30 4.94 -6.89 13.29
CA LEU A 30 4.19 -8.15 13.50
C LEU A 30 5.12 -9.35 13.66
N ALA A 31 6.34 -9.27 13.11
CA ALA A 31 7.35 -10.32 13.30
C ALA A 31 7.94 -10.33 14.73
N GLY A 32 7.99 -9.17 15.41
CA GLY A 32 8.53 -9.04 16.76
C GLY A 32 7.55 -9.35 17.90
N ALA A 33 6.26 -9.48 17.60
CA ALA A 33 5.21 -9.78 18.59
C ALA A 33 4.98 -11.28 18.83
N ALA A 34 5.91 -12.14 18.41
CA ALA A 34 5.79 -13.59 18.57
C ALA A 34 6.27 -14.02 19.98
N PRO A 35 5.40 -14.51 20.88
CA PRO A 35 5.88 -15.34 21.98
C PRO A 35 6.55 -16.60 21.41
N ALA A 36 7.52 -17.14 22.14
CA ALA A 36 8.20 -18.39 21.80
C ALA A 36 7.18 -19.47 21.43
N ALA A 37 7.49 -20.22 20.37
CA ALA A 37 6.58 -21.18 19.75
C ALA A 37 5.94 -22.13 20.78
N PRO A 38 4.60 -22.13 20.94
CA PRO A 38 3.92 -23.22 21.61
C PRO A 38 3.94 -24.48 20.72
N PRO A 39 3.84 -25.68 21.31
CA PRO A 39 3.99 -26.94 20.60
C PRO A 39 2.86 -27.16 19.59
N VAL A 40 3.20 -27.98 18.60
CA VAL A 40 2.42 -28.36 17.42
C VAL A 40 1.02 -28.88 17.80
N ILE A 41 0.03 -28.46 17.00
CA ILE A 41 -1.42 -28.75 17.00
C ILE A 41 -2.24 -28.01 18.08
N ALA A 42 -2.62 -26.77 17.74
CA ALA A 42 -3.94 -26.27 18.06
C ALA A 42 -4.59 -25.83 16.75
N GLU A 43 -5.85 -26.23 16.56
CA GLU A 43 -6.72 -25.78 15.47
C GLU A 43 -6.61 -24.26 15.26
N PRO A 44 -6.78 -23.76 14.01
CA PRO A 44 -6.74 -22.32 13.75
C PRO A 44 -7.70 -21.64 14.72
N GLN A 45 -7.15 -20.82 15.63
CA GLN A 45 -7.95 -20.03 16.55
C GLN A 45 -8.96 -19.23 15.73
N ALA A 46 -10.21 -19.27 16.16
CA ALA A 46 -11.33 -18.65 15.47
C ALA A 46 -10.97 -17.22 15.05
N VAL A 47 -10.90 -17.02 13.73
CA VAL A 47 -10.73 -15.71 13.12
C VAL A 47 -11.87 -14.82 13.64
N ALA A 48 -11.53 -13.68 14.26
CA ALA A 48 -12.51 -12.72 14.77
C ALA A 48 -13.64 -12.52 13.75
N THR A 49 -14.88 -12.75 14.18
CA THR A 49 -16.06 -12.65 13.33
C THR A 49 -16.26 -11.21 12.88
N LEU A 50 -16.87 -11.02 11.70
CA LEU A 50 -17.14 -9.68 11.15
C LEU A 50 -18.01 -8.82 12.09
N ALA A 51 -18.79 -9.43 12.98
CA ALA A 51 -19.72 -8.75 13.89
C ALA A 51 -19.03 -7.88 14.96
N ASP A 52 -17.80 -8.19 15.38
CA ASP A 52 -17.06 -7.42 16.39
C ASP A 52 -16.35 -6.17 15.81
N ARG A 53 -16.47 -5.90 14.50
CA ARG A 53 -15.65 -4.89 13.77
C ARG A 53 -16.35 -3.57 13.42
N SER A 54 -17.68 -3.49 13.63
CA SER A 54 -18.55 -2.37 13.20
C SER A 54 -18.26 -1.00 13.87
N TYR A 55 -17.27 -0.91 14.75
CA TYR A 55 -16.81 0.34 15.37
C TYR A 55 -15.28 0.48 15.39
N SER A 56 -14.57 -0.13 14.44
CA SER A 56 -13.11 0.03 14.37
C SER A 56 -12.70 1.42 13.85
N PRO A 57 -11.61 2.03 14.36
CA PRO A 57 -11.04 3.26 13.81
C PRO A 57 -10.77 3.19 12.30
N ALA A 58 -10.48 1.99 11.79
CA ALA A 58 -10.28 1.74 10.37
C ALA A 58 -11.54 1.97 9.54
N VAL A 59 -12.70 1.49 10.00
CA VAL A 59 -14.00 1.72 9.30
C VAL A 59 -14.30 3.21 9.22
N GLN A 60 -14.21 3.92 10.34
CA GLN A 60 -14.50 5.35 10.38
C GLN A 60 -13.56 6.16 9.50
N TYR A 61 -12.26 5.91 9.62
CA TYR A 61 -11.25 6.64 8.85
C TYR A 61 -11.38 6.39 7.35
N THR A 62 -11.43 5.12 6.94
CA THR A 62 -11.51 4.76 5.52
C THR A 62 -12.79 5.28 4.88
N SER A 63 -13.92 5.18 5.58
CA SER A 63 -15.22 5.72 5.13
C SER A 63 -15.17 7.24 4.93
N HIS A 64 -14.70 7.98 5.93
CA HIS A 64 -14.59 9.44 5.87
C HIS A 64 -13.64 9.91 4.76
N MET A 65 -12.44 9.32 4.70
CA MET A 65 -11.46 9.71 3.69
C MET A 65 -11.87 9.32 2.28
N ALA A 66 -12.59 8.21 2.10
CA ALA A 66 -13.12 7.83 0.79
C ALA A 66 -14.15 8.86 0.30
N ASP A 67 -15.02 9.39 1.17
CA ASP A 67 -15.93 10.48 0.81
C ASP A 67 -15.19 11.75 0.42
N GLN A 68 -14.21 12.15 1.23
CA GLN A 68 -13.42 13.35 0.98
C GLN A 68 -12.68 13.27 -0.36
N LEU A 69 -11.97 12.16 -0.61
CA LEU A 69 -11.19 11.98 -1.84
C LEU A 69 -12.09 11.83 -3.08
N ALA A 70 -13.24 11.18 -2.95
CA ALA A 70 -14.22 11.12 -4.03
C ALA A 70 -14.81 12.50 -4.35
N ALA A 71 -15.05 13.35 -3.34
CA ALA A 71 -15.49 14.73 -3.54
C ALA A 71 -14.44 15.62 -4.23
N MET A 72 -13.15 15.25 -4.11
CA MET A 72 -12.03 15.92 -4.77
C MET A 72 -11.72 15.38 -6.17
N ALA A 73 -12.47 14.40 -6.67
CA ALA A 73 -12.20 13.78 -7.97
C ALA A 73 -12.21 14.81 -9.11
N GLY A 74 -11.14 14.82 -9.91
CA GLY A 74 -10.93 15.77 -10.99
C GLY A 74 -10.33 17.11 -10.55
N GLN A 75 -10.11 17.32 -9.25
CA GLN A 75 -9.48 18.52 -8.71
C GLN A 75 -8.01 18.23 -8.42
N LEU A 76 -7.15 18.52 -9.40
CA LEU A 76 -5.71 18.31 -9.26
C LEU A 76 -4.98 19.64 -9.13
N THR A 77 -4.13 19.73 -8.10
CA THR A 77 -3.14 20.81 -7.97
C THR A 77 -1.76 20.22 -8.19
N GLN A 78 -1.09 20.59 -9.28
CA GLN A 78 0.28 20.18 -9.51
C GLN A 78 1.20 20.81 -8.46
N VAL A 79 1.92 19.96 -7.75
CA VAL A 79 2.99 20.35 -6.85
C VAL A 79 4.31 20.09 -7.58
N ASN A 80 4.97 21.15 -8.01
CA ASN A 80 6.27 21.00 -8.65
C ASN A 80 7.30 20.58 -7.61
N PHE A 81 7.70 19.31 -7.63
CA PHE A 81 9.02 18.92 -7.15
C PHE A 81 9.99 19.11 -8.31
N VAL A 82 10.88 20.10 -8.18
CA VAL A 82 12.03 20.21 -9.07
C VAL A 82 13.04 19.18 -8.60
N ASP A 83 12.95 17.97 -9.13
CA ASP A 83 14.12 17.11 -9.28
C ASP A 83 13.98 16.35 -10.59
N GLY A 84 14.74 16.79 -11.60
CA GLY A 84 14.85 16.08 -12.86
C GLY A 84 15.51 14.74 -12.58
N GLY A 85 14.69 13.70 -12.41
CA GLY A 85 15.18 12.37 -12.10
C GLY A 85 16.29 11.96 -13.09
N MET A 86 17.34 11.33 -12.58
CA MET A 86 18.56 10.90 -13.30
C MET A 86 18.32 10.03 -14.55
N ASN A 87 17.07 9.67 -14.86
CA ASN A 87 16.67 8.72 -15.88
C ASN A 87 15.81 9.34 -17.00
N GLY A 88 15.53 10.65 -16.96
CA GLY A 88 14.76 11.34 -18.01
C GLY A 88 13.26 11.01 -18.07
N GLN A 89 12.69 10.43 -17.00
CA GLN A 89 11.23 10.34 -16.86
C GLN A 89 10.70 11.61 -16.19
N ASP A 90 9.72 12.25 -16.82
CA ASP A 90 9.01 13.36 -16.19
C ASP A 90 8.11 12.80 -15.08
N HIS A 91 8.39 13.22 -13.85
CA HIS A 91 7.55 12.91 -12.69
C HIS A 91 6.73 14.15 -12.35
N TYR A 92 5.41 14.00 -12.32
CA TYR A 92 4.51 15.06 -11.89
C TYR A 92 3.86 14.64 -10.60
N TYR A 93 3.90 15.53 -9.61
CA TYR A 93 3.24 15.31 -8.34
C TYR A 93 1.99 16.17 -8.29
N TYR A 94 0.93 15.58 -7.77
CA TYR A 94 -0.36 16.23 -7.61
C TYR A 94 -0.87 16.06 -6.20
N TRP A 95 -1.51 17.12 -5.75
CA TRP A 95 -2.50 17.09 -4.69
C TRP A 95 -3.89 16.91 -5.32
N GLY A 96 -4.74 16.15 -4.65
CA GLY A 96 -6.09 15.79 -5.06
C GLY A 96 -6.18 14.39 -5.67
N ALA A 97 -7.34 14.11 -6.28
CA ALA A 97 -7.67 12.83 -6.88
C ALA A 97 -8.00 13.01 -8.38
N PRO A 98 -7.53 12.11 -9.27
CA PRO A 98 -7.88 12.17 -10.68
C PRO A 98 -9.38 11.89 -10.89
N ALA A 99 -9.92 12.34 -12.01
CA ALA A 99 -11.35 12.30 -12.32
C ALA A 99 -12.03 10.91 -12.17
N PRO A 100 -11.37 9.77 -12.47
CA PRO A 100 -12.01 8.45 -12.31
C PRO A 100 -12.25 8.04 -10.86
N VAL A 101 -11.59 8.70 -9.89
CA VAL A 101 -11.69 8.33 -8.47
C VAL A 101 -13.12 8.51 -7.98
N ARG A 102 -13.65 7.46 -7.37
CA ARG A 102 -14.99 7.49 -6.75
C ARG A 102 -15.07 6.51 -5.60
N ARG A 103 -15.93 6.81 -4.64
CA ARG A 103 -16.25 5.87 -3.56
C ARG A 103 -16.97 4.65 -4.12
N VAL A 104 -16.62 3.48 -3.60
CA VAL A 104 -17.31 2.21 -3.82
C VAL A 104 -17.52 1.48 -2.48
N ALA A 105 -18.60 0.72 -2.38
CA ALA A 105 -18.83 -0.15 -1.25
C ALA A 105 -17.97 -1.43 -1.41
N PRO A 106 -17.21 -1.87 -0.40
CA PRO A 106 -16.36 -3.06 -0.52
C PRO A 106 -17.11 -4.32 -0.97
N GLN A 107 -18.37 -4.50 -0.55
CA GLN A 107 -19.18 -5.67 -0.94
C GLN A 107 -19.51 -5.68 -2.44
N SER A 108 -19.56 -4.51 -3.08
CA SER A 108 -19.77 -4.41 -4.53
C SER A 108 -18.55 -4.83 -5.34
N VAL A 109 -17.37 -4.83 -4.72
CA VAL A 109 -16.12 -5.35 -5.31
C VAL A 109 -16.03 -6.87 -5.10
N GLY A 110 -16.54 -7.37 -3.98
CA GLY A 110 -16.50 -8.79 -3.63
C GLY A 110 -15.16 -9.18 -3.01
N ILE A 111 -14.56 -10.28 -3.48
CA ILE A 111 -13.24 -10.70 -3.03
C ILE A 111 -12.20 -9.70 -3.54
N MET A 112 -11.31 -9.28 -2.65
CA MET A 112 -10.24 -8.33 -2.92
C MET A 112 -8.90 -9.02 -2.80
N ARG A 113 -7.94 -8.67 -3.65
CA ARG A 113 -6.58 -9.24 -3.68
C ARG A 113 -5.53 -8.19 -3.35
N HIS A 114 -4.73 -8.47 -2.32
CA HIS A 114 -3.55 -7.69 -1.97
C HIS A 114 -2.29 -8.50 -2.31
N TRP A 115 -1.45 -7.95 -3.17
CA TRP A 115 -0.21 -8.57 -3.61
C TRP A 115 0.92 -8.27 -2.64
N THR A 116 1.62 -9.30 -2.16
CA THR A 116 2.75 -9.14 -1.23
C THR A 116 4.09 -9.24 -1.94
N SER A 117 4.12 -9.61 -3.22
CA SER A 117 5.31 -9.65 -4.08
C SER A 117 6.46 -10.50 -3.52
N ASN A 118 6.13 -11.61 -2.84
CA ASN A 118 7.08 -12.49 -2.17
C ASN A 118 7.94 -11.78 -1.10
N ALA A 119 7.49 -10.61 -0.63
CA ALA A 119 8.25 -9.81 0.32
C ALA A 119 8.39 -10.52 1.65
N GLN A 120 9.46 -10.17 2.36
CA GLN A 120 9.74 -10.68 3.71
C GLN A 120 9.93 -9.52 4.67
N ALA A 121 9.47 -9.69 5.90
CA ALA A 121 9.75 -8.82 7.02
C ALA A 121 10.55 -9.63 8.05
N ASN A 122 11.79 -9.21 8.33
CA ASN A 122 12.68 -9.90 9.27
C ASN A 122 12.79 -11.43 9.00
N GLY A 123 12.92 -11.81 7.73
CA GLY A 123 13.02 -13.22 7.30
C GLY A 123 11.71 -14.00 7.30
N THR A 124 10.58 -13.39 7.69
CA THR A 124 9.25 -14.01 7.63
C THR A 124 8.50 -13.51 6.38
N PRO A 125 7.95 -14.38 5.53
CA PRO A 125 7.12 -13.97 4.40
C PRO A 125 5.94 -13.09 4.86
N VAL A 126 5.74 -11.96 4.20
CA VAL A 126 4.67 -11.00 4.53
C VAL A 126 3.29 -11.66 4.42
N VAL A 127 3.10 -12.56 3.45
CA VAL A 127 1.87 -13.34 3.31
C VAL A 127 1.54 -14.13 4.59
N ASP A 128 2.54 -14.71 5.27
CA ASP A 128 2.32 -15.46 6.52
C ASP A 128 1.90 -14.53 7.67
N LEU A 129 2.46 -13.32 7.72
CA LEU A 129 2.15 -12.31 8.73
C LEU A 129 0.71 -11.82 8.57
N ILE A 130 0.29 -11.53 7.34
CA ILE A 130 -1.09 -11.11 7.03
C ILE A 130 -2.07 -12.24 7.34
N VAL A 131 -1.78 -13.46 6.88
CA VAL A 131 -2.66 -14.63 7.10
C VAL A 131 -2.88 -14.88 8.59
N ARG A 132 -1.84 -14.76 9.41
CA ARG A 132 -1.91 -14.98 10.86
C ARG A 132 -2.63 -13.86 11.60
N SER A 133 -2.34 -12.61 11.23
CA SER A 133 -2.87 -11.45 11.95
C SER A 133 -4.27 -11.04 11.50
N GLY A 134 -4.65 -11.35 10.26
CA GLY A 134 -5.85 -10.81 9.65
C GLY A 134 -5.80 -9.29 9.46
N ILE A 135 -4.60 -8.73 9.31
CA ILE A 135 -4.37 -7.28 9.22
C ILE A 135 -3.60 -6.95 7.94
N LEU A 136 -4.06 -5.93 7.22
CA LEU A 136 -3.28 -5.24 6.21
C LEU A 136 -2.77 -3.91 6.77
N LYS A 137 -1.56 -3.52 6.34
CA LYS A 137 -0.94 -2.25 6.67
C LYS A 137 -0.74 -1.43 5.41
N ALA A 138 -0.94 -0.11 5.51
CA ALA A 138 -0.72 0.82 4.42
C ALA A 138 0.73 0.73 3.91
N GLY A 139 0.87 0.60 2.59
CA GLY A 139 2.16 0.66 1.92
C GLY A 139 2.53 2.11 1.58
N PRO A 140 3.82 2.41 1.36
CA PRO A 140 4.26 3.77 1.04
C PRO A 140 3.91 4.23 -0.39
N ARG A 141 3.42 3.35 -1.29
CA ARG A 141 3.20 3.67 -2.71
C ARG A 141 2.02 2.92 -3.36
N PRO A 142 1.31 3.55 -4.33
CA PRO A 142 0.31 2.90 -5.17
C PRO A 142 0.89 1.84 -6.11
N TYR A 143 0.05 0.88 -6.53
CA TYR A 143 0.41 -0.20 -7.48
C TYR A 143 0.24 0.16 -8.98
N ILE A 144 -0.21 1.37 -9.29
CA ILE A 144 -0.68 1.73 -10.63
C ILE A 144 0.50 2.08 -11.55
N ILE A 145 0.57 1.44 -12.72
CA ILE A 145 1.34 1.91 -13.89
C ILE A 145 0.50 2.98 -14.58
N PRO A 146 0.93 4.25 -14.66
CA PRO A 146 0.32 5.20 -15.57
C PRO A 146 0.60 4.73 -17.01
N GLU A 147 -0.44 4.67 -17.84
CA GLU A 147 -0.41 4.22 -19.25
C GLU A 147 0.46 5.09 -20.20
N SER A 148 1.43 5.84 -19.68
CA SER A 148 2.29 6.69 -20.49
C SER A 148 3.71 6.72 -19.96
N HIS A 149 4.63 7.22 -20.77
CA HIS A 149 6.04 7.53 -20.44
C HIS A 149 6.21 8.56 -19.30
N ARG A 150 5.14 8.91 -18.59
CA ARG A 150 5.03 9.91 -17.54
C ARG A 150 4.49 9.25 -16.26
N ALA A 151 5.17 9.47 -15.15
CA ALA A 151 4.74 9.00 -13.84
C ALA A 151 3.97 10.12 -13.12
N ASP A 152 2.64 10.01 -13.05
CA ASP A 152 1.81 10.92 -12.26
C ASP A 152 1.64 10.35 -10.84
N TYR A 153 2.04 11.14 -9.84
CA TYR A 153 1.98 10.79 -8.43
C TYR A 153 0.89 11.60 -7.74
N TYR A 154 -0.12 10.92 -7.21
CA TYR A 154 -1.21 11.52 -6.45
C TYR A 154 -0.94 11.37 -4.96
N ASN A 155 -0.40 12.42 -4.33
CA ASN A 155 0.07 12.34 -2.94
C ASN A 155 -1.05 12.04 -1.93
N ASP A 156 -2.31 12.40 -2.26
CA ASP A 156 -3.47 12.17 -1.40
C ASP A 156 -4.08 10.77 -1.57
N LEU A 157 -3.65 10.01 -2.59
CA LEU A 157 -4.05 8.63 -2.79
C LEU A 157 -3.00 7.68 -2.19
N HIS A 158 -3.08 7.48 -0.87
CA HIS A 158 -2.22 6.56 -0.14
C HIS A 158 -3.04 5.66 0.79
N GLY A 159 -2.53 4.46 1.06
CA GLY A 159 -3.20 3.47 1.90
C GLY A 159 -2.96 2.03 1.47
N VAL A 160 -3.97 1.18 1.64
CA VAL A 160 -3.91 -0.24 1.26
C VAL A 160 -4.54 -0.39 -0.12
N PHE A 161 -3.68 -0.62 -1.11
CA PHE A 161 -4.11 -0.92 -2.47
C PHE A 161 -4.48 -2.38 -2.60
N PHE A 162 -5.46 -2.64 -3.46
CA PHE A 162 -5.92 -3.98 -3.78
C PHE A 162 -6.52 -4.03 -5.18
N THR A 163 -6.65 -5.25 -5.67
CA THR A 163 -7.20 -5.57 -6.98
C THR A 163 -8.35 -6.55 -6.84
N THR A 164 -9.02 -6.86 -7.94
CA THR A 164 -9.90 -8.03 -8.04
C THR A 164 -9.06 -9.28 -8.38
N PRO A 165 -9.50 -10.50 -8.01
CA PRO A 165 -8.73 -11.73 -8.25
C PRO A 165 -8.42 -12.05 -9.72
N ASP A 166 -9.21 -11.53 -10.65
CA ASP A 166 -9.06 -11.64 -12.10
C ASP A 166 -8.17 -10.55 -12.71
N PHE A 167 -7.75 -9.56 -11.92
CA PHE A 167 -6.85 -8.51 -12.38
C PHE A 167 -5.50 -9.09 -12.82
N PRO A 168 -5.00 -8.77 -14.03
CA PRO A 168 -3.72 -9.28 -14.52
C PRO A 168 -2.54 -8.75 -13.69
N PRO A 169 -1.75 -9.60 -13.00
CA PRO A 169 -0.66 -9.13 -12.14
C PRO A 169 0.40 -8.33 -12.90
N GLY A 170 0.63 -8.64 -14.18
CA GLY A 170 1.60 -7.95 -15.03
C GLY A 170 1.26 -6.48 -15.32
N GLU A 171 0.03 -6.03 -15.07
CA GLU A 171 -0.38 -4.64 -15.20
C GLU A 171 -0.03 -3.79 -13.96
N LEU A 172 0.47 -4.41 -12.88
CA LEU A 172 0.96 -3.70 -11.70
C LEU A 172 2.45 -3.39 -11.84
N TRP A 173 2.86 -2.19 -11.39
CA TRP A 173 4.25 -1.70 -11.54
C TRP A 173 5.27 -2.51 -10.70
N MET A 174 4.83 -3.46 -9.91
CA MET A 174 5.72 -4.24 -9.05
C MET A 174 6.44 -5.39 -9.79
N GLY A 175 6.22 -5.55 -11.10
CA GLY A 175 6.82 -6.63 -11.88
C GLY A 175 6.34 -8.00 -11.40
N LEU A 176 5.06 -8.07 -11.00
CA LEU A 176 4.45 -9.28 -10.48
C LEU A 176 4.41 -10.37 -11.55
N ARG A 177 4.49 -11.60 -11.07
CA ARG A 177 4.45 -12.81 -11.87
C ARG A 177 3.22 -13.64 -11.47
N PRO A 178 2.79 -14.59 -12.30
CA PRO A 178 1.66 -15.47 -11.96
C PRO A 178 1.85 -16.22 -10.63
N ASP A 179 3.09 -16.50 -10.23
CA ASP A 179 3.45 -17.19 -8.98
C ASP A 179 3.69 -16.24 -7.79
N SER A 180 3.52 -14.92 -7.97
CA SER A 180 3.69 -13.93 -6.89
C SER A 180 2.70 -14.14 -5.76
N ASP A 181 3.20 -13.98 -4.54
CA ASP A 181 2.41 -14.14 -3.33
C ASP A 181 1.34 -13.04 -3.22
N TYR A 182 0.15 -13.45 -2.78
CA TYR A 182 -0.98 -12.58 -2.53
C TYR A 182 -1.87 -13.11 -1.42
N VAL A 183 -2.74 -12.25 -0.91
CA VAL A 183 -3.85 -12.59 -0.02
C VAL A 183 -5.14 -12.13 -0.67
N ASP A 184 -6.10 -13.04 -0.79
CA ASP A 184 -7.49 -12.75 -1.13
C ASP A 184 -8.29 -12.58 0.16
N PHE A 185 -9.11 -11.55 0.24
CA PHE A 185 -9.78 -11.17 1.48
C PHE A 185 -11.11 -10.46 1.24
N VAL A 186 -11.91 -10.42 2.29
CA VAL A 186 -13.05 -9.52 2.44
C VAL A 186 -12.83 -8.61 3.66
N VAL A 187 -13.58 -7.52 3.74
CA VAL A 187 -13.51 -6.55 4.85
C VAL A 187 -14.88 -6.24 5.41
N ASP A 188 -14.90 -5.46 6.49
CA ASP A 188 -16.14 -4.94 7.06
C ASP A 188 -16.91 -4.10 6.04
N PRO A 189 -18.24 -4.26 5.94
CA PRO A 189 -18.97 -3.65 4.85
C PRO A 189 -19.04 -2.12 4.89
N ASP A 190 -18.85 -1.53 6.06
CA ASP A 190 -18.96 -0.08 6.27
C ASP A 190 -17.64 0.66 5.98
N MET A 191 -16.56 -0.08 5.66
CA MET A 191 -15.30 0.53 5.24
C MET A 191 -15.46 1.31 3.92
N GLY A 192 -14.73 2.42 3.81
CA GLY A 192 -14.67 3.19 2.57
C GLY A 192 -13.60 2.67 1.63
N ALA A 193 -13.97 2.30 0.41
CA ALA A 193 -13.03 1.99 -0.65
C ALA A 193 -13.14 3.02 -1.79
N LEU A 194 -12.03 3.24 -2.49
CA LEU A 194 -11.94 4.06 -3.69
C LEU A 194 -11.71 3.15 -4.89
N TYR A 195 -12.52 3.33 -5.92
CA TYR A 195 -12.21 2.86 -7.26
C TYR A 195 -11.23 3.84 -7.89
N LEU A 196 -10.13 3.34 -8.46
CA LEU A 196 -9.10 4.17 -9.11
C LEU A 196 -9.09 3.93 -10.63
N ALA A 197 -9.13 2.67 -11.03
CA ALA A 197 -9.13 2.20 -12.40
C ALA A 197 -9.81 0.82 -12.46
N PRO A 198 -10.16 0.28 -13.65
CA PRO A 198 -10.76 -1.05 -13.76
C PRO A 198 -9.97 -2.11 -12.97
N GLY A 199 -10.64 -2.76 -12.01
CA GLY A 199 -10.05 -3.80 -11.18
C GLY A 199 -9.01 -3.33 -10.15
N ASN A 200 -8.78 -2.02 -9.97
CA ASN A 200 -7.80 -1.45 -9.04
C ASN A 200 -8.45 -0.46 -8.06
N TYR A 201 -8.16 -0.64 -6.77
CA TYR A 201 -8.86 0.00 -5.68
C TYR A 201 -7.92 0.35 -4.51
N LEU A 202 -8.41 1.19 -3.61
CA LEU A 202 -7.66 1.67 -2.45
C LEU A 202 -8.57 1.80 -1.22
N PHE A 203 -8.10 1.31 -0.08
CA PHE A 203 -8.56 1.75 1.24
C PHE A 203 -7.69 2.93 1.69
N PRO A 204 -8.23 4.15 1.78
CA PRO A 204 -7.44 5.30 2.21
C PRO A 204 -7.04 5.12 3.68
N CYS A 205 -5.75 5.24 3.97
CA CYS A 205 -5.19 5.15 5.32
C CYS A 205 -4.39 6.42 5.62
N PRO A 206 -4.05 6.72 6.89
CA PRO A 206 -3.16 7.84 7.19
C PRO A 206 -1.77 7.61 6.62
N LEU A 207 -1.11 8.71 6.23
CA LEU A 207 0.23 8.64 5.70
C LEU A 207 1.19 8.19 6.80
N LYS A 208 1.98 7.15 6.53
CA LYS A 208 3.07 6.78 7.44
C LYS A 208 4.21 7.79 7.32
N VAL A 209 4.18 8.80 8.19
CA VAL A 209 5.23 9.81 8.29
C VAL A 209 6.48 9.20 8.96
N GLN A 210 7.65 9.42 8.37
CA GLN A 210 8.92 8.94 8.94
C GLN A 210 9.24 9.69 10.25
N GLY A 211 9.87 9.01 11.22
CA GLY A 211 10.10 9.57 12.56
C GLY A 211 10.78 10.96 12.56
N TRP A 212 11.81 11.15 11.73
CA TRP A 212 12.47 12.45 11.62
C TRP A 212 11.55 13.57 11.08
N MET A 213 10.60 13.23 10.21
CA MET A 213 9.62 14.17 9.66
C MET A 213 8.55 14.49 10.71
N THR A 214 8.16 13.49 11.51
CA THR A 214 7.29 13.69 12.69
C THR A 214 7.93 14.65 13.68
N ASP A 215 9.19 14.42 14.06
CA ASP A 215 9.94 15.29 14.99
C ASP A 215 10.08 16.72 14.44
N ALA A 216 10.39 16.83 13.14
CA ALA A 216 10.48 18.12 12.46
C ALA A 216 9.14 18.87 12.45
N TYR A 217 8.03 18.17 12.17
CA TYR A 217 6.69 18.75 12.18
C TYR A 217 6.31 19.24 13.58
N ILE A 218 6.52 18.42 14.62
CA ILE A 218 6.23 18.79 16.01
C ILE A 218 7.03 20.03 16.41
N LYS A 219 8.34 20.05 16.14
CA LYS A 219 9.20 21.20 16.42
C LYS A 219 8.70 22.45 15.70
N TRP A 220 8.31 22.34 14.43
CA TRP A 220 7.78 23.46 13.67
C TRP A 220 6.47 23.99 14.25
N LYS A 221 5.52 23.12 14.63
CA LYS A 221 4.25 23.54 15.28
C LYS A 221 4.47 24.24 16.61
N GLN A 222 5.50 23.85 17.37
CA GLN A 222 5.82 24.41 18.68
C GLN A 222 6.62 25.72 18.61
N THR A 223 7.53 25.83 17.65
CA THR A 223 8.56 26.90 17.64
C THR A 223 8.51 27.81 16.43
N GLY A 224 7.78 27.43 15.37
CA GLY A 224 7.82 28.07 14.06
C GLY A 224 9.10 27.81 13.27
N ALA A 225 10.11 27.14 13.85
CA ALA A 225 11.38 26.87 13.20
C ALA A 225 11.32 25.65 12.28
N LEU A 226 11.73 25.81 11.02
CA LEU A 226 11.89 24.72 10.05
C LEU A 226 13.33 24.17 10.04
N PRO A 227 13.54 22.87 9.77
CA PRO A 227 14.87 22.36 9.46
C PRO A 227 15.48 23.08 8.24
N ALA A 228 16.80 23.19 8.21
CA ALA A 228 17.50 23.82 7.09
C ALA A 228 17.18 23.08 5.78
N GLY A 229 16.82 23.84 4.73
CA GLY A 229 16.44 23.29 3.43
C GLY A 229 14.98 22.83 3.29
N MET A 230 14.19 22.89 4.37
CA MET A 230 12.74 22.62 4.30
C MET A 230 11.93 23.90 4.15
N THR A 231 10.78 23.79 3.48
CA THR A 231 9.79 24.87 3.41
C THR A 231 8.53 24.46 4.17
N ALA A 232 7.66 25.41 4.50
CA ALA A 232 6.37 25.10 5.11
C ALA A 232 5.52 24.15 4.24
N GLN A 233 5.74 24.14 2.91
CA GLN A 233 5.07 23.20 2.01
C GLN A 233 5.45 21.74 2.28
N SER A 234 6.60 21.46 2.90
CA SER A 234 7.00 20.11 3.30
C SER A 234 6.01 19.46 4.28
N PHE A 235 5.22 20.26 5.01
CA PHE A 235 4.19 19.79 5.93
C PHE A 235 2.76 19.96 5.41
N ALA A 236 2.58 20.49 4.20
CA ALA A 236 1.25 20.78 3.66
C ALA A 236 0.37 19.52 3.52
N GLN A 237 0.96 18.36 3.27
CA GLN A 237 0.21 17.10 3.28
C GLN A 237 -0.27 16.74 4.68
N ILE A 238 0.61 16.81 5.69
CA ILE A 238 0.27 16.51 7.08
C ILE A 238 -0.86 17.43 7.56
N GLU A 239 -0.79 18.73 7.28
CA GLU A 239 -1.85 19.69 7.64
C GLU A 239 -3.19 19.38 6.94
N ARG A 240 -3.17 19.02 5.65
CA ARG A 240 -4.40 18.68 4.89
C ARG A 240 -5.08 17.41 5.38
N GLU A 241 -4.34 16.46 5.93
CA GLU A 241 -4.88 15.25 6.57
C GLU A 241 -5.34 15.49 8.03
N GLY A 242 -5.28 16.74 8.50
CA GLY A 242 -5.67 17.15 9.85
C GLY A 242 -4.60 16.93 10.90
N GLY A 243 -3.33 16.84 10.50
CA GLY A 243 -2.18 16.67 11.37
C GLY A 243 -1.57 15.27 11.33
N LEU A 244 -0.62 15.02 12.25
CA LEU A 244 -0.03 13.70 12.43
C LEU A 244 -1.09 12.71 12.93
N ARG A 245 -1.07 11.50 12.36
CA ARG A 245 -1.94 10.40 12.75
C ARG A 245 -1.12 9.13 12.86
N ASP A 246 -1.52 8.27 13.78
CA ASP A 246 -0.95 6.93 13.87
C ASP A 246 -1.37 6.10 12.65
N ALA A 247 -0.51 5.16 12.26
CA ALA A 247 -0.87 4.18 11.24
C ALA A 247 -2.06 3.35 11.71
N ILE A 248 -3.05 3.16 10.83
CA ILE A 248 -4.18 2.29 11.11
C ILE A 248 -3.94 0.90 10.54
N ASP A 249 -4.40 -0.10 11.29
CA ASP A 249 -4.44 -1.48 10.85
C ASP A 249 -5.79 -1.74 10.17
N ILE A 250 -5.76 -2.26 8.95
CA ILE A 250 -6.96 -2.60 8.18
C ILE A 250 -7.34 -4.05 8.50
N PRO A 251 -8.42 -4.28 9.25
CA PRO A 251 -8.84 -5.62 9.61
C PRO A 251 -9.48 -6.30 8.40
N ILE A 252 -8.98 -7.49 8.07
CA ILE A 252 -9.47 -8.28 6.95
C ILE A 252 -9.93 -9.66 7.41
N THR A 253 -10.73 -10.32 6.59
CA THR A 253 -11.01 -11.76 6.70
C THR A 253 -10.37 -12.41 5.49
N VAL A 254 -9.32 -13.20 5.74
CA VAL A 254 -8.59 -13.89 4.68
C VAL A 254 -9.44 -15.02 4.12
N VAL A 255 -9.64 -15.00 2.81
CA VAL A 255 -10.42 -16.00 2.06
C VAL A 255 -9.50 -17.09 1.51
N SER A 256 -8.44 -16.68 0.82
CA SER A 256 -7.40 -17.54 0.27
C SER A 256 -6.08 -16.78 0.23
N TYR A 257 -4.98 -17.48 0.02
CA TYR A 257 -3.70 -16.85 -0.25
C TYR A 257 -2.86 -17.72 -1.17
N GLN A 258 -1.97 -17.09 -1.94
CA GLN A 258 -0.94 -17.78 -2.69
C GLN A 258 0.41 -17.57 -2.02
N LYS A 259 1.16 -18.66 -1.88
CA LYS A 259 2.55 -18.64 -1.44
C LYS A 259 3.40 -19.54 -2.33
N ASN A 260 4.44 -18.99 -2.94
CA ASN A 260 5.34 -19.68 -3.86
C ASN A 260 4.56 -20.43 -4.97
N GLY A 261 3.61 -19.77 -5.61
CA GLY A 261 2.76 -20.34 -6.65
C GLY A 261 1.73 -21.38 -6.20
N ARG A 262 1.61 -21.67 -4.89
CA ARG A 262 0.59 -22.57 -4.35
C ARG A 262 -0.52 -21.78 -3.67
N VAL A 263 -1.76 -22.02 -4.11
CA VAL A 263 -2.96 -21.44 -3.51
C VAL A 263 -3.47 -22.31 -2.36
N THR A 264 -3.81 -21.66 -1.24
CA THR A 264 -4.49 -22.25 -0.10
C THR A 264 -5.79 -21.49 0.17
N VAL A 265 -6.90 -22.21 0.27
CA VAL A 265 -8.23 -21.63 0.56
C VAL A 265 -8.55 -21.85 2.03
N LEU A 266 -8.92 -20.78 2.74
CA LEU A 266 -9.26 -20.79 4.17
C LEU A 266 -10.76 -20.64 4.41
N ARG A 267 -11.47 -19.89 3.56
CA ARG A 267 -12.92 -19.64 3.65
C ARG A 267 -13.62 -19.98 2.34
N PRO A 268 -13.82 -21.28 2.05
CA PRO A 268 -14.51 -21.71 0.83
C PRO A 268 -15.96 -21.21 0.75
N ASP A 269 -16.56 -20.88 1.89
CA ASP A 269 -17.88 -20.27 2.00
C ASP A 269 -17.93 -18.82 1.49
N LEU A 270 -16.78 -18.13 1.45
CA LEU A 270 -16.63 -16.77 0.95
C LEU A 270 -15.94 -16.70 -0.43
N ALA A 271 -15.53 -17.84 -0.99
CA ALA A 271 -14.75 -17.92 -2.22
C ALA A 271 -15.59 -17.91 -3.51
N ARG A 272 -16.85 -17.44 -3.45
CA ARG A 272 -17.83 -17.48 -4.54
C ARG A 272 -18.25 -16.10 -4.99
#